data_AF-A0A3D3KQ68-F1
#
_entry.id   AF-A0A3D3KQ68-F1
#
_cell.length_a   1.000
_cell.length_b   1.000
_cell.length_c   1.000
_cell.angle_alpha   90.00
_cell.angle_beta   90.00
_cell.angle_gamma   90.00
#
_symmetry.space_group_name_H-M   'P 1'
#
loop_
_entity.id
_entity.type
_entity.pdbx_description
1 polymer ?
#
loop_
_entity_poly.entity_id
_entity_poly.type
_entity_poly.pdbx_seq_one_letter_code
_entity_poly.pdbx_strand_id
1 'polypeptide(L)'
;MDRSYEKTIKVAYIWLIVGMLIRMMVPSLGETTPAGHLYYGASNHAVTVGFVSMMMIGYASKMVPTFRGVAIYNIRLSEWTFLLLNTGIFLRVFAQTMIPFWPTPCYPIAGISGWVEVTALGMFAYNLWNTINLKEEMRAAERVKRLSNATKDTIVYDVIESCPDTLDVFLSFGFSQLANPTARRTMGKVVTIEAACNFKSVDLNKLLDALNTKIKEKRAT
;
A
#
# COMPACT_ATOMS: atom_id res chain seq x y z
N MET A 1 -3.55 -18.41 -8.15
CA MET A 1 -3.46 -16.95 -8.30
C MET A 1 -4.87 -16.41 -8.21
N ASP A 2 -5.11 -15.44 -7.33
CA ASP A 2 -6.42 -14.81 -7.22
C ASP A 2 -6.80 -14.10 -8.54
N ARG A 3 -8.10 -14.14 -8.89
CA ARG A 3 -8.67 -13.58 -10.13
C ARG A 3 -9.49 -12.31 -9.89
N SER A 4 -9.42 -11.72 -8.68
CA SER A 4 -10.12 -10.46 -8.35
C SER A 4 -9.80 -9.32 -9.32
N TYR A 5 -8.60 -9.30 -9.93
CA TYR A 5 -8.25 -8.31 -10.93
C TYR A 5 -9.09 -8.39 -12.23
N GLU A 6 -9.62 -9.56 -12.59
CA GLU A 6 -10.32 -9.79 -13.87
C GLU A 6 -11.63 -9.04 -13.94
N LYS A 7 -12.39 -9.00 -12.84
CA LYS A 7 -13.64 -8.26 -12.77
C LYS A 7 -13.40 -6.75 -12.92
N THR A 8 -12.32 -6.22 -12.35
CA THR A 8 -11.96 -4.80 -12.48
C THR A 8 -11.70 -4.46 -13.96
N ILE A 9 -10.97 -5.31 -14.68
CA ILE A 9 -10.71 -5.14 -16.12
C ILE A 9 -12.00 -5.23 -16.94
N LYS A 10 -12.85 -6.24 -16.68
CA LYS A 10 -14.11 -6.40 -17.42
C LYS A 10 -15.04 -5.21 -17.22
N VAL A 11 -15.18 -4.72 -15.99
CA VAL A 11 -16.01 -3.57 -15.67
C VAL A 11 -15.42 -2.27 -16.23
N ALA A 12 -14.10 -2.16 -16.33
CA ALA A 12 -13.48 -1.03 -17.00
C ALA A 12 -13.93 -0.89 -18.46
N TYR A 13 -14.00 -1.99 -19.22
CA TYR A 13 -14.53 -1.96 -20.59
C TYR A 13 -16.01 -1.59 -20.65
N ILE A 14 -16.81 -1.97 -19.65
CA ILE A 14 -18.21 -1.52 -19.56
C ILE A 14 -18.24 0.00 -19.40
N TRP A 15 -17.41 0.56 -18.52
CA TRP A 15 -17.31 2.01 -18.35
C TRP A 15 -16.81 2.74 -19.58
N LEU A 16 -15.91 2.13 -20.37
CA LEU A 16 -15.52 2.68 -21.68
C LEU A 16 -16.73 2.83 -22.58
N ILE A 17 -17.54 1.76 -22.72
CA ILE A 17 -18.75 1.80 -23.56
C ILE A 17 -19.72 2.87 -23.06
N VAL A 18 -19.98 2.91 -21.74
CA VAL A 18 -20.86 3.92 -21.13
C VAL A 18 -20.35 5.34 -21.40
N GLY A 19 -19.05 5.60 -21.20
CA GLY A 19 -18.44 6.89 -21.46
C GLY A 19 -18.57 7.31 -22.92
N MET A 20 -18.31 6.39 -23.86
CA MET A 20 -18.45 6.65 -25.30
C MET A 20 -19.91 6.95 -25.68
N LEU A 21 -20.89 6.23 -25.13
CA LEU A 21 -22.31 6.49 -25.37
C LEU A 21 -22.74 7.86 -24.83
N ILE A 22 -22.29 8.26 -23.63
CA ILE A 22 -22.56 9.59 -23.09
C ILE A 22 -21.90 10.66 -23.97
N ARG A 23 -20.66 10.44 -24.42
CA ARG A 23 -19.95 11.39 -25.30
C ARG A 23 -20.69 11.65 -26.60
N MET A 24 -21.30 10.62 -27.20
CA MET A 24 -22.08 10.74 -28.42
C MET A 24 -23.34 11.60 -28.26
N MET A 25 -23.86 11.74 -27.03
CA MET A 25 -25.03 12.59 -26.75
C MET A 25 -24.66 14.07 -26.54
N VAL A 26 -23.38 14.41 -26.33
CA VAL A 26 -22.97 15.80 -26.04
C VAL A 26 -23.31 16.77 -27.18
N PRO A 27 -23.10 16.44 -28.48
CA PRO A 27 -23.42 17.35 -29.58
C PRO A 27 -24.90 17.70 -29.67
N SER A 28 -25.81 16.75 -29.39
CA SER A 28 -27.26 17.01 -29.42
C SER A 28 -27.74 17.87 -28.25
N LEU A 29 -26.96 17.96 -27.18
CA LEU A 29 -27.21 18.85 -26.05
C LEU A 29 -26.56 20.23 -26.22
N GLY A 30 -25.73 20.41 -27.26
CA GLY A 30 -24.94 21.62 -27.51
C GLY A 30 -23.73 21.72 -26.58
N GLU A 31 -22.51 21.69 -27.15
CA GLU A 31 -21.27 21.55 -26.38
C GLU A 31 -20.99 22.70 -25.39
N THR A 32 -21.51 23.89 -25.68
CA THR A 32 -21.35 25.10 -24.87
C THR A 32 -22.50 25.34 -23.90
N THR A 33 -23.51 24.49 -23.90
CA THR A 33 -24.64 24.62 -22.97
C THR A 33 -24.27 24.05 -21.60
N PRO A 34 -24.91 24.52 -20.51
CA PRO A 34 -24.72 23.93 -19.19
C PRO A 34 -24.97 22.42 -19.19
N ALA A 35 -25.98 21.94 -19.91
CA ALA A 35 -26.29 20.51 -20.05
C ALA A 35 -25.18 19.75 -20.79
N GLY A 36 -24.68 20.30 -21.91
CA GLY A 36 -23.57 19.72 -22.66
C GLY A 36 -22.30 19.59 -21.82
N HIS A 37 -21.96 20.63 -21.04
CA HIS A 37 -20.81 20.59 -20.12
C HIS A 37 -20.96 19.53 -19.02
N LEU A 38 -22.17 19.36 -18.46
CA LEU A 38 -22.44 18.32 -17.47
C LEU A 38 -22.25 16.92 -18.05
N TYR A 39 -22.83 16.64 -19.22
CA TYR A 39 -22.69 15.33 -19.89
C TYR A 39 -21.25 15.07 -20.34
N TYR A 40 -20.54 16.11 -20.80
CA TYR A 40 -19.11 16.00 -21.13
C TYR A 40 -18.28 15.60 -19.91
N GLY A 41 -18.52 16.24 -18.76
CA GLY A 41 -17.82 15.87 -17.53
C GLY A 41 -18.21 14.48 -17.00
N ALA A 42 -19.46 14.03 -17.18
CA ALA A 42 -19.88 12.68 -16.85
C ALA A 42 -19.16 11.64 -17.73
N SER A 43 -19.09 11.89 -19.04
CA SER A 43 -18.30 11.10 -19.99
C SER A 43 -16.82 11.04 -19.59
N ASN A 44 -16.23 12.18 -19.21
CA ASN A 44 -14.82 12.21 -18.80
C ASN A 44 -14.58 11.32 -17.59
N HIS A 45 -15.41 11.38 -16.55
CA HIS A 45 -15.25 10.50 -15.39
C HIS A 45 -15.44 9.02 -15.76
N ALA A 46 -16.44 8.69 -16.59
CA ALA A 46 -16.65 7.33 -17.05
C ALA A 46 -15.41 6.77 -17.77
N VAL A 47 -14.76 7.58 -18.62
CA VAL A 47 -13.55 7.16 -19.35
C VAL A 47 -12.31 7.18 -18.46
N THR A 48 -12.04 8.24 -17.70
CA THR A 48 -10.79 8.38 -16.96
C THR A 48 -10.76 7.55 -15.67
N VAL A 49 -11.82 7.62 -14.86
CA VAL A 49 -11.92 6.87 -13.60
C VAL A 49 -12.49 5.48 -13.86
N GLY A 50 -13.60 5.40 -14.60
CA GLY A 50 -14.28 4.13 -14.86
C GLY A 50 -13.51 3.18 -15.76
N PHE A 51 -12.86 3.67 -16.83
CA PHE A 51 -12.07 2.84 -17.73
C PHE A 51 -10.57 2.89 -17.42
N VAL A 52 -9.89 4.02 -17.67
CA VAL A 52 -8.42 4.09 -17.63
C VAL A 52 -7.87 3.70 -16.26
N SER A 53 -8.40 4.28 -15.18
CA SER A 53 -7.92 4.00 -13.82
C SER A 53 -8.22 2.56 -13.39
N MET A 54 -9.42 2.04 -13.67
CA MET A 54 -9.74 0.63 -13.39
C MET A 54 -8.85 -0.34 -14.18
N MET A 55 -8.54 -0.05 -15.44
CA MET A 55 -7.60 -0.85 -16.23
C MET A 55 -6.21 -0.87 -15.58
N MET A 56 -5.71 0.30 -15.17
CA MET A 56 -4.42 0.40 -14.48
C MET A 56 -4.42 -0.39 -13.16
N ILE A 57 -5.48 -0.25 -12.35
CA ILE A 57 -5.63 -0.95 -11.07
C ILE A 57 -5.69 -2.47 -11.29
N GLY A 58 -6.47 -2.95 -12.24
CA GLY A 58 -6.60 -4.37 -12.57
C GLY A 58 -5.25 -4.95 -13.00
N TYR A 59 -4.57 -4.33 -13.95
CA TYR A 59 -3.26 -4.82 -14.40
C TYR A 59 -2.18 -4.72 -13.33
N ALA A 60 -2.10 -3.61 -12.59
CA ALA A 60 -1.12 -3.47 -11.51
C ALA A 60 -1.30 -4.53 -10.43
N SER A 61 -2.55 -4.82 -10.05
CA SER A 61 -2.90 -5.86 -9.06
C SER A 61 -2.52 -7.26 -9.53
N LYS A 62 -2.37 -7.50 -10.84
CA LYS A 62 -1.86 -8.76 -11.39
C LYS A 62 -0.33 -8.75 -11.54
N MET A 63 0.21 -7.71 -12.17
CA MET A 63 1.60 -7.67 -12.62
C MET A 63 2.58 -7.50 -11.46
N VAL A 64 2.28 -6.62 -10.49
CA VAL A 64 3.19 -6.34 -9.37
C VAL A 64 3.45 -7.58 -8.50
N PRO A 65 2.43 -8.32 -8.01
CA PRO A 65 2.69 -9.55 -7.27
C PRO A 65 3.40 -10.61 -8.12
N THR A 66 3.06 -10.72 -9.41
CA THR A 66 3.67 -11.69 -10.34
C THR A 66 5.17 -11.44 -10.50
N PHE A 67 5.59 -10.20 -10.78
CA PHE A 67 7.01 -9.87 -10.94
C PHE A 67 7.81 -10.00 -9.64
N ARG A 68 7.18 -9.77 -8.48
CA ARG A 68 7.83 -9.93 -7.17
C ARG A 68 7.87 -11.40 -6.73
N GLY A 69 7.01 -12.26 -7.28
CA GLY A 69 6.84 -13.64 -6.86
C GLY A 69 6.19 -13.77 -5.49
N VAL A 70 5.26 -12.86 -5.16
CA VAL A 70 4.49 -12.84 -3.91
C VAL A 70 2.99 -12.77 -4.21
N ALA A 71 2.15 -13.04 -3.22
CA ALA A 71 0.72 -12.75 -3.31
C ALA A 71 0.45 -11.26 -3.07
N ILE A 72 -0.73 -10.77 -3.49
CA ILE A 72 -1.17 -9.44 -3.10
C ILE A 72 -1.32 -9.35 -1.58
N TYR A 73 -0.97 -8.20 -1.00
CA TYR A 73 -0.92 -8.00 0.45
C TYR A 73 -2.26 -8.33 1.14
N ASN A 74 -3.36 -7.77 0.64
CA ASN A 74 -4.69 -8.04 1.18
C ASN A 74 -5.76 -8.13 0.08
N ILE A 75 -6.33 -9.32 -0.09
CA ILE A 75 -7.37 -9.57 -1.09
C ILE A 75 -8.67 -8.82 -0.79
N ARG A 76 -9.10 -8.74 0.48
CA ARG A 76 -10.32 -8.02 0.86
C ARG A 76 -10.20 -6.54 0.57
N LEU A 77 -8.99 -5.99 0.69
CA LEU A 77 -8.74 -4.59 0.37
C LEU A 77 -8.90 -4.33 -1.14
N SER A 78 -8.47 -5.26 -1.99
CA SER A 78 -8.75 -5.21 -3.44
C SER A 78 -10.25 -5.27 -3.75
N GLU A 79 -11.00 -6.11 -3.03
CA GLU A 79 -12.46 -6.18 -3.14
C GLU A 79 -13.13 -4.85 -2.78
N TRP A 80 -12.74 -4.24 -1.66
CA TRP A 80 -13.26 -2.94 -1.24
C TRP A 80 -12.87 -1.80 -2.19
N THR A 81 -11.64 -1.77 -2.69
CA THR A 81 -11.23 -0.84 -3.76
C THR A 81 -12.18 -0.97 -4.95
N PHE A 82 -12.44 -2.19 -5.42
CA PHE A 82 -13.32 -2.42 -6.57
C PHE A 82 -14.76 -1.92 -6.31
N LEU A 83 -15.31 -2.22 -5.14
CA LEU A 83 -16.68 -1.83 -4.76
C LEU A 83 -16.82 -0.32 -4.61
N LEU A 84 -15.91 0.32 -3.86
CA LEU A 84 -15.94 1.77 -3.64
C LEU A 84 -15.70 2.52 -4.94
N LEU A 85 -14.73 2.09 -5.77
CA LEU A 85 -14.45 2.76 -7.02
C LEU A 85 -15.64 2.69 -7.98
N ASN A 86 -16.31 1.53 -8.09
CA ASN A 86 -17.54 1.39 -8.89
C ASN A 86 -18.70 2.20 -8.34
N THR A 87 -18.87 2.22 -7.01
CA THR A 87 -19.93 3.01 -6.36
C THR A 87 -19.70 4.50 -6.59
N GLY A 88 -18.46 4.97 -6.40
CA GLY A 88 -18.07 6.35 -6.61
C GLY A 88 -18.31 6.80 -8.06
N ILE A 89 -17.77 6.05 -9.04
CA ILE A 89 -17.94 6.42 -10.45
C ILE A 89 -19.41 6.33 -10.90
N PHE A 90 -20.17 5.35 -10.40
CA PHE A 90 -21.61 5.28 -10.67
C PHE A 90 -22.33 6.51 -10.14
N LEU A 91 -22.11 6.87 -8.87
CA LEU A 91 -22.71 8.06 -8.26
C LEU A 91 -22.30 9.33 -9.01
N ARG A 92 -21.03 9.45 -9.41
CA ARG A 92 -20.50 10.57 -10.18
C ARG A 92 -21.23 10.73 -11.50
N VAL A 93 -21.22 9.69 -12.33
CA VAL A 93 -21.79 9.71 -13.68
C VAL A 93 -23.29 9.92 -13.60
N PHE A 94 -23.98 9.16 -12.74
CA PHE A 94 -25.42 9.26 -12.56
C PHE A 94 -25.83 10.65 -12.09
N ALA A 95 -25.26 11.14 -10.99
CA ALA A 95 -25.63 12.44 -10.45
C ALA A 95 -25.34 13.56 -11.44
N GLN A 96 -24.17 13.52 -12.09
CA GLN A 96 -23.79 14.56 -13.04
C GLN A 96 -24.70 14.61 -14.28
N THR A 97 -25.15 13.45 -14.78
CA THR A 97 -26.15 13.36 -15.86
C THR A 97 -27.54 13.81 -15.40
N MET A 98 -27.89 13.66 -14.11
CA MET A 98 -29.20 13.99 -13.56
C MET A 98 -29.35 15.44 -13.05
N ILE A 99 -28.26 16.20 -12.93
CA ILE A 99 -28.29 17.62 -12.51
C ILE A 99 -29.30 18.48 -13.28
N PRO A 100 -29.49 18.34 -14.62
CA PRO A 100 -30.50 19.13 -15.34
C PRO A 100 -31.93 18.93 -14.86
N PHE A 101 -32.23 17.79 -14.23
CA PHE A 101 -33.57 17.43 -13.75
C PHE A 101 -33.73 17.65 -12.24
N TRP A 102 -32.69 17.30 -11.47
CA TRP A 102 -32.70 17.36 -9.99
C TRP A 102 -31.41 17.97 -9.43
N PRO A 103 -31.17 19.29 -9.63
CA PRO A 103 -29.89 19.90 -9.28
C PRO A 103 -29.58 19.84 -7.78
N THR A 104 -30.57 20.15 -6.93
CA THR A 104 -30.40 20.24 -5.47
C THR A 104 -29.82 18.96 -4.84
N PRO A 105 -30.35 17.76 -5.09
CA PRO A 105 -29.74 16.53 -4.58
C PRO A 105 -28.51 16.07 -5.39
N CYS A 106 -28.45 16.33 -6.70
CA CYS A 106 -27.39 15.75 -7.54
C CYS A 106 -26.03 16.44 -7.38
N TYR A 107 -25.97 17.77 -7.16
CA TYR A 107 -24.70 18.45 -6.90
C TYR A 107 -23.92 17.90 -5.69
N PRO A 108 -24.51 17.74 -4.49
CA PRO A 108 -23.80 17.16 -3.36
C PRO A 108 -23.47 15.69 -3.57
N ILE A 109 -24.32 14.89 -4.23
CA ILE A 109 -24.00 13.48 -4.54
C ILE A 109 -22.77 13.40 -5.45
N ALA A 110 -22.70 14.23 -6.49
CA ALA A 110 -21.51 14.33 -7.32
C ALA A 110 -20.29 14.78 -6.47
N GLY A 111 -20.44 15.76 -5.58
CA GLY A 111 -19.36 16.15 -4.66
C GLY A 111 -18.83 14.98 -3.80
N ILE A 112 -19.73 14.26 -3.14
CA ILE A 112 -19.43 13.13 -2.24
C ILE A 112 -18.79 11.97 -3.00
N SER A 113 -19.22 11.69 -4.23
CA SER A 113 -18.68 10.58 -5.01
C SER A 113 -17.18 10.68 -5.23
N GLY A 114 -16.63 11.90 -5.32
CA GLY A 114 -15.18 12.12 -5.42
C GLY A 114 -14.42 11.64 -4.19
N TRP A 115 -14.94 11.83 -2.99
CA TRP A 115 -14.33 11.31 -1.76
C TRP A 115 -14.37 9.78 -1.69
N VAL A 116 -15.44 9.17 -2.21
CA VAL A 116 -15.55 7.71 -2.34
C VAL A 116 -14.47 7.18 -3.31
N GLU A 117 -14.30 7.82 -4.46
CA GLU A 117 -13.27 7.45 -5.46
C GLU A 117 -11.85 7.61 -4.91
N VAL A 118 -11.55 8.75 -4.26
CA VAL A 118 -10.22 9.01 -3.64
C VAL A 118 -9.91 7.99 -2.55
N THR A 119 -10.91 7.63 -1.73
CA THR A 119 -10.74 6.59 -0.71
C THR A 119 -10.39 5.24 -1.35
N ALA A 120 -11.08 4.85 -2.42
CA ALA A 120 -10.79 3.62 -3.15
C ALA A 120 -9.36 3.60 -3.73
N LEU A 121 -8.92 4.73 -4.31
CA LEU A 121 -7.55 4.91 -4.81
C LEU A 121 -6.51 4.83 -3.70
N GLY A 122 -6.77 5.43 -2.54
CA GLY A 122 -5.91 5.32 -1.36
C GLY A 122 -5.77 3.88 -0.86
N MET A 123 -6.88 3.14 -0.82
CA MET A 123 -6.88 1.71 -0.45
C MET A 123 -6.08 0.87 -1.45
N PHE A 124 -6.23 1.15 -2.76
CA PHE A 124 -5.43 0.50 -3.79
C PHE A 124 -3.93 0.78 -3.63
N ALA A 125 -3.57 2.06 -3.47
CA ALA A 125 -2.18 2.49 -3.32
C ALA A 125 -1.54 1.84 -2.09
N TYR A 126 -2.25 1.83 -0.94
CA TYR A 126 -1.79 1.15 0.26
C TYR A 126 -1.61 -0.36 0.04
N ASN A 127 -2.57 -1.03 -0.59
CA ASN A 127 -2.47 -2.47 -0.87
C ASN A 127 -1.25 -2.79 -1.73
N LEU A 128 -1.04 -2.01 -2.80
CA LEU A 128 0.04 -2.21 -3.74
C LEU A 128 1.40 -1.89 -3.12
N TRP A 129 1.51 -0.82 -2.35
CA TRP A 129 2.74 -0.43 -1.66
C TRP A 129 3.22 -1.54 -0.71
N ASN A 130 2.31 -2.08 0.11
CA ASN A 130 2.66 -3.19 0.99
C ASN A 130 2.97 -4.48 0.23
N THR A 131 2.31 -4.72 -0.90
CA THR A 131 2.64 -5.86 -1.79
C THR A 131 4.07 -5.78 -2.32
N ILE A 132 4.54 -4.58 -2.68
CA ILE A 132 5.92 -4.36 -3.16
C ILE A 132 6.95 -4.73 -2.08
N ASN A 133 6.66 -4.38 -0.82
CA ASN A 133 7.57 -4.57 0.31
C ASN A 133 7.47 -5.97 0.95
N LEU A 134 6.42 -6.73 0.65
CA LEU A 134 6.10 -8.01 1.30
C LEU A 134 7.26 -9.02 1.24
N LYS A 135 7.98 -9.11 0.12
CA LYS A 135 9.12 -10.05 -0.03
C LYS A 135 10.28 -9.70 0.91
N GLU A 136 10.54 -8.41 1.10
CA GLU A 136 11.60 -7.92 1.98
C GLU A 136 11.24 -8.17 3.44
N GLU A 137 9.97 -7.94 3.80
CA GLU A 137 9.43 -8.27 5.12
C GLU A 137 9.50 -9.77 5.43
N MET A 138 9.10 -10.63 4.49
CA MET A 138 9.21 -12.09 4.64
C MET A 138 10.67 -12.54 4.82
N ARG A 139 11.60 -11.97 4.04
CA ARG A 139 13.04 -12.25 4.18
C ARG A 139 13.58 -11.78 5.53
N ALA A 140 13.18 -10.59 5.99
CA ALA A 140 13.58 -10.07 7.29
C ALA A 140 13.06 -10.96 8.44
N ALA A 141 11.78 -11.33 8.39
CA ALA A 141 11.20 -12.25 9.37
C ALA A 141 11.92 -13.61 9.40
N GLU A 142 12.28 -14.15 8.24
CA GLU A 142 13.02 -15.41 8.17
C GLU A 142 14.45 -15.29 8.70
N ARG A 143 15.14 -14.15 8.46
CA ARG A 143 16.46 -13.88 9.07
C ARG A 143 16.37 -13.85 10.60
N VAL A 144 15.40 -13.11 11.14
CA VAL A 144 15.16 -13.02 12.59
C VAL A 144 14.87 -14.40 13.18
N LYS A 145 14.01 -15.20 12.54
CA LYS A 145 13.65 -16.55 12.99
C LYS A 145 14.85 -17.52 12.98
N ARG A 146 15.72 -17.41 11.98
CA ARG A 146 16.91 -18.27 11.85
C ARG A 146 18.10 -17.82 12.70
N LEU A 147 18.05 -16.61 13.28
CA LEU A 147 19.16 -16.04 14.03
C LEU A 147 19.50 -16.90 15.26
N SER A 148 20.63 -17.61 15.19
CA SER A 148 21.12 -18.50 16.24
C SER A 148 22.31 -17.93 17.00
N ASN A 149 23.14 -17.15 16.33
CA ASN A 149 24.18 -16.32 16.90
C ASN A 149 24.21 -14.99 16.12
N ALA A 150 24.44 -13.90 16.82
CA ALA A 150 24.79 -12.62 16.24
C ALA A 150 26.24 -12.68 15.72
N THR A 151 26.43 -12.13 14.52
CA THR A 151 27.73 -11.90 13.88
C THR A 151 27.92 -10.40 13.61
N LYS A 152 29.13 -10.00 13.23
CA LYS A 152 29.45 -8.60 12.92
C LYS A 152 28.54 -7.97 11.85
N ASP A 153 28.10 -8.77 10.87
CA ASP A 153 27.23 -8.34 9.77
C ASP A 153 25.73 -8.39 10.11
N THR A 154 25.39 -8.89 11.30
CA THR A 154 23.99 -8.96 11.74
C THR A 154 23.44 -7.56 11.96
N ILE A 155 22.20 -7.33 11.54
CA ILE A 155 21.50 -6.05 11.74
C ILE A 155 21.10 -5.92 13.21
N VAL A 156 21.34 -4.75 13.82
CA VAL A 156 21.04 -4.49 15.23
C VAL A 156 19.57 -4.79 15.57
N TYR A 157 18.64 -4.34 14.71
CA TYR A 157 17.22 -4.64 14.86
C TYR A 157 16.91 -6.13 14.83
N ASP A 158 17.53 -6.90 13.93
CA ASP A 158 17.25 -8.33 13.78
C ASP A 158 17.62 -9.10 15.07
N VAL A 159 18.69 -8.69 15.77
CA VAL A 159 19.08 -9.26 17.08
C VAL A 159 18.03 -8.97 18.15
N ILE A 160 17.66 -7.71 18.31
CA ILE A 160 16.72 -7.27 19.35
C ILE A 160 15.33 -7.88 19.10
N GLU A 161 14.89 -7.95 17.84
CA GLU A 161 13.61 -8.59 17.48
C GLU A 161 13.65 -10.10 17.77
N SER A 162 14.77 -10.78 17.49
CA SER A 162 14.91 -12.22 17.76
C SER A 162 14.97 -12.53 19.26
N CYS A 163 15.58 -11.65 20.07
CA CYS A 163 15.78 -11.81 21.51
C CYS A 163 15.66 -10.45 22.22
N PRO A 164 14.46 -10.05 22.67
CA PRO A 164 14.21 -8.73 23.26
C PRO A 164 15.15 -8.36 24.42
N ASP A 165 15.56 -9.34 25.24
CA ASP A 165 16.46 -9.16 26.39
C ASP A 165 17.88 -8.70 25.98
N THR A 166 18.26 -8.88 24.71
CA THR A 166 19.53 -8.33 24.19
C THR A 166 19.55 -6.81 24.15
N LEU A 167 18.40 -6.14 24.24
CA LEU A 167 18.33 -4.69 24.34
C LEU A 167 19.13 -4.19 25.54
N ASP A 168 19.02 -4.85 26.70
CA ASP A 168 19.73 -4.44 27.91
C ASP A 168 21.25 -4.55 27.75
N VAL A 169 21.71 -5.55 26.99
CA VAL A 169 23.12 -5.68 26.61
C VAL A 169 23.56 -4.50 25.74
N PHE A 170 22.79 -4.15 24.72
CA PHE A 170 23.11 -2.96 23.93
C PHE A 170 23.14 -1.68 24.79
N LEU A 171 22.21 -1.52 25.72
CA LEU A 171 22.20 -0.36 26.62
C LEU A 171 23.42 -0.33 27.55
N SER A 172 23.82 -1.48 28.10
CA SER A 172 25.00 -1.57 28.98
C SER A 172 26.32 -1.27 28.25
N PHE A 173 26.38 -1.51 26.94
CA PHE A 173 27.50 -1.15 26.07
C PHE A 173 27.43 0.29 25.52
N GLY A 174 26.48 1.11 25.99
CA GLY A 174 26.42 2.54 25.67
C GLY A 174 25.57 2.91 24.45
N PHE A 175 24.81 1.97 23.89
CA PHE A 175 23.87 2.23 22.78
C PHE A 175 22.52 2.80 23.26
N SER A 176 22.56 3.86 24.09
CA SER A 176 21.38 4.44 24.74
C SER A 176 20.25 4.88 23.79
N GLN A 177 20.61 5.24 22.54
CA GLN A 177 19.64 5.60 21.50
C GLN A 177 18.66 4.45 21.17
N LEU A 178 19.07 3.20 21.39
CA LEU A 178 18.23 2.04 21.19
C LEU A 178 17.14 1.92 22.26
N ALA A 179 17.17 2.68 23.36
CA ALA A 179 16.05 2.75 24.29
C ALA A 179 14.78 3.29 23.62
N ASN A 180 14.93 4.19 22.63
CA ASN A 180 13.83 4.75 21.85
C ASN A 180 13.31 3.73 20.80
N PRO A 181 12.04 3.28 20.88
CA PRO A 181 11.47 2.33 19.93
C PRO A 181 11.52 2.80 18.47
N THR A 182 11.38 4.10 18.23
CA THR A 182 11.44 4.68 16.88
C THR A 182 12.85 4.54 16.29
N ALA A 183 13.89 4.84 17.08
CA ALA A 183 15.28 4.69 16.63
C ALA A 183 15.64 3.24 16.32
N ARG A 184 15.12 2.27 17.10
CA ARG A 184 15.27 0.84 16.80
C ARG A 184 14.63 0.49 15.45
N ARG A 185 13.40 0.96 15.21
CA ARG A 185 12.61 0.63 14.01
C ARG A 185 13.08 1.35 12.74
N THR A 186 13.94 2.37 12.85
CA THR A 186 14.49 3.10 11.70
C THR A 186 15.97 2.81 11.51
N MET A 187 16.86 3.46 12.28
CA MET A 187 18.31 3.29 12.18
C MET A 187 18.75 1.86 12.51
N GLY A 188 18.14 1.24 13.52
CA GLY A 188 18.45 -0.14 13.90
C GLY A 188 18.21 -1.15 12.77
N LYS A 189 17.28 -0.88 11.84
CA LYS A 189 16.97 -1.78 10.71
C LYS A 189 18.00 -1.77 9.58
N VAL A 190 18.89 -0.78 9.56
CA VAL A 190 19.84 -0.58 8.46
C VAL A 190 21.31 -0.62 8.90
N VAL A 191 21.57 -0.65 10.22
CA VAL A 191 22.93 -0.65 10.79
C VAL A 191 23.31 -2.07 11.24
N THR A 192 24.49 -2.53 10.81
CA THR A 192 25.11 -3.77 11.31
C THR A 192 25.76 -3.56 12.68
N ILE A 193 25.97 -4.64 13.44
CA ILE A 193 26.66 -4.57 14.74
C ILE A 193 28.06 -3.96 14.58
N GLU A 194 28.82 -4.36 13.55
CA GLU A 194 30.15 -3.79 13.27
C GLU A 194 30.09 -2.28 13.05
N ALA A 195 29.15 -1.81 12.21
CA ALA A 195 28.97 -0.38 11.96
C ALA A 195 28.57 0.40 13.22
N ALA A 196 27.70 -0.18 14.06
CA ALA A 196 27.33 0.42 15.34
C ALA A 196 28.52 0.52 16.30
N CYS A 197 29.31 -0.55 16.42
CA CYS A 197 30.51 -0.58 17.26
C CYS A 197 31.55 0.43 16.80
N ASN A 198 31.79 0.52 15.48
CA ASN A 198 32.73 1.50 14.92
C ASN A 198 32.30 2.94 15.20
N PHE A 199 31.00 3.23 15.15
CA PHE A 199 30.49 4.57 15.44
C PHE A 199 30.61 4.98 16.92
N LYS A 200 30.57 4.01 17.84
CA LYS A 200 30.64 4.23 19.30
C LYS A 200 31.99 3.85 19.93
N SER A 201 32.96 3.42 19.12
CA SER A 201 34.25 2.88 19.57
C SER A 201 34.11 1.76 20.62
N VAL A 202 33.14 0.87 20.41
CA VAL A 202 32.88 -0.29 21.28
C VAL A 202 33.64 -1.51 20.78
N ASP A 203 34.17 -2.33 21.71
CA ASP A 203 34.81 -3.60 21.38
C ASP A 203 33.78 -4.60 20.83
N LEU A 204 33.89 -4.88 19.53
CA LEU A 204 32.99 -5.74 18.79
C LEU A 204 32.92 -7.16 19.35
N ASN A 205 34.06 -7.75 19.73
CA ASN A 205 34.11 -9.13 20.19
C ASN A 205 33.41 -9.27 21.54
N LYS A 206 33.68 -8.34 22.48
CA LYS A 206 33.02 -8.33 23.79
C LYS A 206 31.50 -8.18 23.67
N LEU A 207 31.03 -7.33 22.77
CA LEU A 207 29.59 -7.17 22.53
C LEU A 207 28.98 -8.45 21.95
N LEU A 208 29.62 -9.04 20.92
CA LEU A 208 29.13 -10.27 20.30
C LEU A 208 29.05 -11.44 21.30
N ASP A 209 30.03 -11.58 22.20
CA ASP A 209 30.02 -12.61 23.24
C ASP A 209 28.85 -12.43 24.22
N ALA A 210 28.61 -11.20 24.67
CA ALA A 210 27.51 -10.87 25.56
C ALA A 210 26.13 -11.11 24.90
N LEU A 211 25.98 -10.71 23.63
CA LEU A 211 24.75 -10.94 22.85
C LEU A 211 24.51 -12.43 22.64
N ASN A 212 25.53 -13.19 22.22
CA ASN A 212 25.40 -14.62 21.95
C ASN A 212 25.13 -15.44 23.20
N THR A 213 25.59 -14.98 24.37
CA THR A 213 25.23 -15.59 25.66
C THR A 213 23.72 -15.51 25.88
N LYS A 214 23.12 -14.32 25.73
CA LYS A 214 21.67 -14.12 25.89
C LYS A 214 20.83 -14.87 24.85
N ILE A 215 21.29 -14.90 23.59
CA ILE A 215 20.59 -15.63 22.51
C ILE A 215 20.56 -17.14 22.81
N LYS A 216 21.66 -17.70 23.32
CA LYS A 216 21.74 -19.12 23.70
C LYS A 216 20.87 -19.44 24.91
N GLU A 217 20.87 -18.59 25.94
CA GLU A 217 20.01 -18.73 27.13
C GLU A 217 18.53 -18.83 26.73
N LYS A 218 18.04 -17.90 25.90
CA LYS A 218 16.65 -17.90 25.40
C LYS A 218 16.29 -19.15 24.59
N ARG A 219 17.26 -19.78 23.93
CA ARG A 219 17.03 -20.99 23.12
C ARG A 219 17.06 -22.29 23.94
N ALA A 220 17.62 -22.24 25.15
CA ALA A 220 17.69 -23.39 26.06
C ALA A 220 16.42 -23.52 26.93
N THR A 221 15.64 -22.45 27.05
CA THR A 221 14.32 -22.39 27.68
C THR A 221 13.19 -22.66 26.69
#